data_AF-A0A7Y4R0R6-F1
#
_entry.id   AF-A0A7Y4R0R6-F1
#
_cell.length_a   1.000
_cell.length_b   1.000
_cell.length_c   1.000
_cell.angle_alpha   90.00
_cell.angle_beta   90.00
_cell.angle_gamma   90.00
#
_symmetry.space_group_name_H-M   'P 1'
#
loop_
_entity.id
_entity.type
_entity.pdbx_description
1 polymer ?
#
loop_
_entity_poly.entity_id
_entity_poly.type
_entity_poly.pdbx_seq_one_letter_code
_entity_poly.pdbx_strand_id
1 'polypeptide(L)'
;MTEEEKRVYMLLKAVIYHYHGLDELEKVDLEETANQYDAHEQLKWALDFIAKDYLTSFDRARTYLNEIIGDYTKVKRIELINMVWQANNLKGYVTEMEATAMLKLAKDWSVEKELIEMVLR
;
A
#
# COMPACT_ATOMS: atom_id res chain seq x y z
N MET A 1 -16.63 0.16 -1.22
CA MET A 1 -15.58 -0.85 -1.38
C MET A 1 -16.12 -2.20 -0.95
N THR A 2 -15.78 -3.26 -1.65
CA THR A 2 -16.02 -4.64 -1.18
C THR A 2 -15.07 -4.99 -0.04
N GLU A 3 -15.38 -6.05 0.71
CA GLU A 3 -14.51 -6.54 1.79
C GLU A 3 -13.09 -6.91 1.30
N GLU A 4 -12.98 -7.40 0.06
CA GLU A 4 -11.71 -7.69 -0.59
C GLU A 4 -10.95 -6.41 -0.94
N GLU A 5 -11.64 -5.40 -1.50
CA GLU A 5 -11.04 -4.11 -1.80
C GLU A 5 -10.51 -3.42 -0.53
N LYS A 6 -11.28 -3.45 0.57
CA LYS A 6 -10.84 -2.95 1.88
C LYS A 6 -9.57 -3.67 2.33
N ARG A 7 -9.51 -5.00 2.17
CA ARG A 7 -8.34 -5.80 2.58
C ARG A 7 -7.11 -5.46 1.76
N VAL A 8 -7.26 -5.36 0.43
CA VAL A 8 -6.18 -4.94 -0.48
C VAL A 8 -5.66 -3.56 -0.07
N TYR A 9 -6.57 -2.62 0.17
CA TYR A 9 -6.22 -1.25 0.52
C TYR A 9 -5.47 -1.15 1.85
N MET A 10 -5.99 -1.79 2.89
CA MET A 10 -5.37 -1.78 4.23
C MET A 10 -4.02 -2.50 4.24
N LEU A 11 -3.92 -3.66 3.57
CA LEU A 11 -2.65 -4.39 3.48
C LEU A 11 -1.58 -3.58 2.73
N LEU A 12 -1.96 -3.00 1.59
CA LEU A 12 -1.05 -2.24 0.75
C LEU A 12 -0.53 -1.00 1.49
N LYS A 13 -1.39 -0.26 2.18
CA LYS A 13 -0.99 0.90 2.98
C LYS A 13 -0.11 0.50 4.16
N ALA A 14 -0.52 -0.51 4.92
CA ALA A 14 0.23 -0.97 6.09
C ALA A 14 1.62 -1.51 5.73
N VAL A 15 1.75 -2.31 4.65
CA VAL A 15 3.04 -2.93 4.31
C VAL A 15 4.07 -1.91 3.84
N ILE A 16 3.64 -0.82 3.22
CA ILE A 16 4.53 0.25 2.78
C ILE A 16 5.07 1.02 3.99
N TYR A 17 4.21 1.39 4.93
CA TYR A 17 4.66 2.06 6.17
C TYR A 17 5.56 1.16 7.03
N HIS A 18 5.26 -0.14 7.08
CA HIS A 18 6.13 -1.09 7.76
C HIS A 18 7.45 -1.38 7.03
N TYR A 19 7.61 -0.97 5.77
CA TYR A 19 8.81 -1.27 4.98
C TYR A 19 10.07 -0.58 5.52
N HIS A 20 9.93 0.61 6.12
CA HIS A 20 11.03 1.37 6.71
C HIS A 20 10.87 1.60 8.22
N GLY A 21 9.84 1.00 8.83
CA GLY A 21 9.46 1.22 10.22
C GLY A 21 8.36 2.27 10.35
N LEU A 22 7.26 1.83 10.94
CA LEU A 22 6.01 2.59 11.10
C LEU A 22 6.19 3.75 12.09
N ASP A 23 5.88 4.98 11.65
CA ASP A 23 5.84 6.16 12.51
C ASP A 23 4.44 6.45 13.09
N GLU A 24 4.35 7.41 14.03
CA GLU A 24 3.07 7.75 14.68
C GLU A 24 2.07 8.44 13.73
N LEU A 25 2.53 9.19 12.73
CA LEU A 25 1.64 9.81 11.74
C LEU A 25 1.00 8.75 10.85
N GLU A 26 1.81 7.78 10.43
CA GLU A 26 1.40 6.64 9.61
C GLU A 26 0.42 5.72 10.36
N LYS A 27 0.60 5.54 11.68
CA LYS A 27 -0.39 4.84 12.52
C LYS A 27 -1.73 5.54 12.54
N VAL A 28 -1.72 6.86 12.78
CA VAL A 28 -2.94 7.66 12.83
C VAL A 28 -3.65 7.59 11.47
N ASP A 29 -2.92 7.73 10.37
CA ASP A 29 -3.48 7.66 9.03
C ASP A 29 -4.04 6.26 8.68
N LEU A 30 -3.43 5.17 9.16
CA LEU A 30 -4.01 3.82 9.06
C LEU A 30 -5.34 3.70 9.81
N GLU A 31 -5.41 4.21 11.03
CA GLU A 31 -6.64 4.20 11.84
C GLU A 31 -7.73 5.09 11.22
N GLU A 32 -7.39 6.29 10.74
CA GLU A 32 -8.32 7.18 10.05
C GLU A 32 -8.86 6.53 8.77
N THR A 33 -7.99 5.86 8.00
CA THR A 33 -8.39 5.10 6.81
C THR A 33 -9.34 3.96 7.16
N ALA A 34 -9.06 3.23 8.25
CA ALA A 34 -9.92 2.16 8.73
C ALA A 34 -11.29 2.69 9.16
N ASN A 35 -11.34 3.83 9.86
CA ASN A 35 -12.59 4.50 10.23
C ASN A 35 -13.38 4.97 8.98
N GLN A 36 -12.69 5.60 8.02
CA GLN A 36 -13.32 6.15 6.82
C GLN A 36 -14.02 5.07 5.97
N TYR A 37 -13.40 3.89 5.87
CA TYR A 37 -13.91 2.80 5.04
C TYR A 37 -14.61 1.69 5.82
N ASP A 38 -14.79 1.84 7.14
CA ASP A 38 -15.29 0.79 8.03
C ASP A 38 -14.53 -0.53 7.79
N ALA A 39 -13.20 -0.45 7.92
CA ALA A 39 -12.24 -1.46 7.54
C ALA A 39 -11.33 -1.91 8.70
N HIS A 40 -11.80 -1.79 9.94
CA HIS A 40 -11.03 -2.14 11.14
C HIS A 40 -10.62 -3.62 11.18
N GLU A 41 -11.48 -4.52 10.71
CA GLU A 41 -11.13 -5.94 10.63
C GLU A 41 -10.00 -6.19 9.63
N GLN A 42 -10.01 -5.48 8.51
CA GLN A 42 -8.98 -5.55 7.48
C GLN A 42 -7.66 -4.92 7.94
N LEU A 43 -7.72 -3.80 8.67
CA LEU A 43 -6.54 -3.20 9.30
C LEU A 43 -5.90 -4.20 10.27
N LYS A 44 -6.68 -4.77 11.19
CA LYS A 44 -6.19 -5.77 12.14
C LYS A 44 -5.56 -6.96 11.42
N TRP A 45 -6.23 -7.48 10.40
CA TRP A 45 -5.69 -8.57 9.59
C TRP A 45 -4.38 -8.21 8.90
N ALA A 46 -4.25 -6.98 8.37
CA ALA A 46 -3.03 -6.52 7.72
C ALA A 46 -1.87 -6.41 8.71
N LEU A 47 -2.12 -5.88 9.91
CA LEU A 47 -1.13 -5.81 10.98
C LEU A 47 -0.69 -7.21 11.43
N ASP A 48 -1.64 -8.14 11.61
CA ASP A 48 -1.36 -9.54 11.94
C ASP A 48 -0.58 -10.24 10.80
N PHE A 49 -0.87 -9.91 9.54
CA PHE A 49 -0.17 -10.46 8.37
C PHE A 49 1.32 -10.08 8.39
N ILE A 50 1.61 -8.81 8.70
CA ILE A 50 2.95 -8.25 8.80
C ILE A 50 3.67 -8.82 10.04
N ALA A 51 2.98 -8.86 11.19
CA ALA A 51 3.55 -9.33 12.45
C ALA A 51 3.98 -10.81 12.43
N LYS A 52 3.43 -11.63 11.53
CA LYS A 52 3.87 -13.02 11.32
C LYS A 52 5.33 -13.11 10.89
N ASP A 53 5.79 -12.20 10.05
CA ASP A 53 7.19 -12.13 9.61
C ASP A 53 7.46 -10.74 9.02
N TYR A 54 8.04 -9.85 9.85
CA TYR A 54 8.35 -8.49 9.44
C TYR A 54 9.36 -8.45 8.28
N LEU A 55 10.33 -9.38 8.23
CA LEU A 55 11.40 -9.36 7.23
C LEU A 55 10.87 -9.69 5.82
N THR A 56 9.97 -10.66 5.73
CA THR A 56 9.39 -11.07 4.43
C THR A 56 8.00 -10.49 4.17
N SER A 57 7.49 -9.65 5.08
CA SER A 57 6.14 -9.08 5.02
C SER A 57 5.84 -8.41 3.68
N PHE A 58 6.78 -7.61 3.15
CA PHE A 58 6.64 -6.93 1.87
C PHE A 58 6.54 -7.89 0.69
N ASP A 59 7.48 -8.83 0.56
CA ASP A 59 7.45 -9.77 -0.56
C ASP A 59 6.22 -10.68 -0.50
N ARG A 60 5.79 -11.09 0.71
CA ARG A 60 4.55 -11.85 0.90
C ARG A 60 3.31 -11.04 0.54
N ALA A 61 3.24 -9.77 0.96
CA ALA A 61 2.14 -8.89 0.61
C ALA A 61 2.10 -8.66 -0.90
N ARG A 62 3.24 -8.44 -1.53
CA ARG A 62 3.39 -8.29 -2.98
C ARG A 62 2.87 -9.52 -3.74
N THR A 63 3.24 -10.73 -3.32
CA THR A 63 2.68 -11.97 -3.88
C THR A 63 1.15 -12.02 -3.73
N TYR A 64 0.64 -11.80 -2.52
CA TYR A 64 -0.80 -11.81 -2.24
C TYR A 64 -1.57 -10.76 -3.06
N LEU A 65 -1.04 -9.55 -3.14
CA LEU A 65 -1.62 -8.45 -3.89
C LEU A 65 -1.60 -8.74 -5.39
N ASN A 66 -0.55 -9.36 -5.92
CA ASN A 66 -0.47 -9.71 -7.34
C ASN A 66 -1.49 -10.78 -7.75
N GLU A 67 -1.83 -11.70 -6.84
CA GLU A 67 -2.90 -12.69 -7.09
C GLU A 67 -4.28 -12.05 -7.24
N ILE A 68 -4.52 -10.90 -6.61
CA ILE A 68 -5.82 -10.20 -6.62
C ILE A 68 -5.84 -9.09 -7.67
N ILE A 69 -4.80 -8.25 -7.68
CA ILE A 69 -4.67 -7.06 -8.54
C ILE A 69 -4.24 -7.44 -9.96
N GLY A 70 -3.68 -8.64 -10.16
CA GLY A 70 -3.33 -9.17 -11.48
C GLY A 70 -4.51 -9.16 -12.47
N ASP A 71 -5.75 -9.29 -11.96
CA ASP A 71 -6.97 -9.28 -12.78
C ASP A 71 -7.62 -7.88 -12.86
N TYR A 72 -7.11 -6.89 -12.11
CA TYR A 72 -7.66 -5.55 -12.13
C TYR A 72 -7.35 -4.82 -13.44
N THR A 73 -8.25 -3.93 -13.85
CA THR A 73 -8.00 -3.04 -14.99
C THR A 73 -6.82 -2.12 -14.69
N LYS A 74 -6.13 -1.67 -15.74
CA LYS A 74 -5.01 -0.72 -15.60
C LYS A 74 -5.39 0.51 -14.78
N VAL A 75 -6.59 1.06 -14.99
CA VAL A 75 -7.10 2.22 -14.26
C VAL A 75 -7.11 1.97 -12.75
N LYS A 76 -7.63 0.81 -12.32
CA LYS A 76 -7.70 0.48 -10.88
C LYS A 76 -6.32 0.25 -10.26
N ARG A 77 -5.36 -0.27 -11.03
CA ARG A 77 -3.95 -0.38 -10.59
C ARG A 77 -3.31 0.99 -10.39
N ILE A 78 -3.57 1.91 -11.31
CA ILE A 78 -3.11 3.30 -11.22
C ILE A 78 -3.72 3.99 -9.99
N GLU A 79 -5.01 3.79 -9.72
CA GLU A 79 -5.68 4.33 -8.52
C GLU A 79 -5.03 3.82 -7.22
N LEU A 80 -4.73 2.53 -7.14
CA LEU A 80 -4.06 1.93 -5.98
C LEU A 80 -2.64 2.47 -5.79
N ILE A 81 -1.86 2.62 -6.86
CA ILE A 81 -0.52 3.23 -6.78
C ILE A 81 -0.60 4.69 -6.36
N ASN A 82 -1.51 5.47 -6.94
CA ASN A 82 -1.68 6.87 -6.58
C ASN A 82 -2.05 7.02 -5.10
N MET A 83 -2.95 6.17 -4.61
CA MET A 83 -3.34 6.15 -3.21
C MET A 83 -2.13 5.98 -2.28
N VAL A 84 -1.28 4.98 -2.55
CA VAL A 84 -0.09 4.74 -1.73
C VAL A 84 0.88 5.90 -1.82
N TRP A 85 1.08 6.45 -3.02
CA TRP A 85 1.94 7.61 -3.24
C TRP A 85 1.48 8.81 -2.40
N GLN A 86 0.19 9.16 -2.45
CA GLN A 86 -0.36 10.26 -1.65
C GLN A 86 -0.24 9.99 -0.15
N ALA A 87 -0.52 8.76 0.28
CA ALA A 87 -0.43 8.36 1.68
C ALA A 87 1.01 8.42 2.22
N ASN A 88 2.02 8.12 1.39
CA ASN A 88 3.43 8.21 1.77
C ASN A 88 3.96 9.64 1.70
N ASN A 89 3.40 10.47 0.81
CA ASN A 89 3.75 11.87 0.72
C ASN A 89 3.10 12.73 1.81
N LEU A 90 2.30 12.14 2.71
CA LEU A 90 1.60 12.85 3.80
C LEU A 90 2.56 13.54 4.77
N LYS A 91 3.76 12.96 4.98
CA LYS A 91 4.85 13.58 5.76
C LYS A 91 5.66 14.65 5.01
N GLY A 92 5.31 14.92 3.74
CA GLY A 92 5.96 15.91 2.88
C GLY A 92 7.25 15.44 2.22
N TYR A 93 7.64 14.17 2.41
CA TYR A 93 8.74 13.52 1.73
C TYR A 93 8.52 12.02 1.65
N VAL A 94 9.18 11.37 0.70
CA VAL A 94 9.20 9.91 0.54
C VAL A 94 10.66 9.46 0.58
N THR A 95 10.97 8.46 1.41
CA THR A 95 12.31 7.88 1.51
C THR A 95 12.64 7.02 0.29
N GLU A 96 13.93 6.80 0.03
CA GLU A 96 14.38 5.93 -1.06
C GLU A 96 13.83 4.49 -0.93
N MET A 97 13.68 4.01 0.31
CA MET A 97 13.14 2.67 0.59
C MET A 97 11.66 2.57 0.17
N GLU A 98 10.84 3.55 0.53
CA GLU A 98 9.42 3.62 0.13
C GLU A 98 9.28 3.78 -1.39
N ALA A 99 10.07 4.68 -1.99
CA ALA A 99 10.09 4.87 -3.43
C ALA A 99 10.47 3.57 -4.17
N THR A 100 11.45 2.83 -3.65
CA THR A 100 11.85 1.52 -4.19
C THR A 100 10.74 0.49 -4.06
N ALA A 101 10.05 0.45 -2.91
CA ALA A 101 8.91 -0.45 -2.70
C ALA A 101 7.77 -0.15 -3.68
N MET A 102 7.42 1.13 -3.84
CA MET A 102 6.40 1.58 -4.78
C MET A 102 6.77 1.29 -6.24
N LEU A 103 8.03 1.50 -6.63
CA LEU A 103 8.53 1.15 -7.97
C LEU A 103 8.44 -0.36 -8.25
N LYS A 104 8.73 -1.21 -7.26
CA LYS A 104 8.56 -2.67 -7.40
C LYS A 104 7.10 -3.06 -7.66
N LEU A 105 6.17 -2.46 -6.92
CA LEU A 105 4.73 -2.70 -7.11
C LEU A 105 4.24 -2.18 -8.47
N ALA A 106 4.64 -0.96 -8.85
CA ALA A 106 4.26 -0.38 -10.13
C ALA A 106 4.76 -1.23 -11.30
N LYS A 107 5.96 -1.83 -11.15
CA LYS A 107 6.51 -2.78 -12.14
C LYS A 107 5.70 -4.04 -12.29
N ASP A 108 5.30 -4.66 -11.18
CA ASP A 108 4.45 -5.85 -11.23
C ASP A 108 3.10 -5.57 -11.89
N TRP A 109 2.59 -4.36 -11.71
CA TRP A 109 1.28 -3.96 -12.18
C TRP A 109 1.30 -3.33 -13.58
N SER A 110 2.48 -3.14 -14.16
CA SER A 110 2.72 -2.48 -15.46
C SER A 110 2.19 -1.04 -15.52
N VAL A 111 2.48 -0.28 -14.45
CA VAL A 111 2.07 1.13 -14.25
C VAL A 111 3.23 2.04 -13.83
N GLU A 112 4.47 1.66 -14.14
CA GLU A 112 5.67 2.42 -13.77
C GLU A 112 5.67 3.83 -14.35
N LYS A 113 5.20 3.98 -15.58
CA LYS A 113 5.12 5.26 -16.27
C LYS A 113 4.19 6.22 -15.51
N GLU A 114 3.04 5.72 -15.09
CA GLU A 114 2.06 6.50 -14.34
C GLU A 114 2.56 6.89 -12.96
N LEU A 115 3.29 5.99 -12.27
CA LEU A 115 3.97 6.36 -11.03
C LEU A 115 4.96 7.51 -11.25
N ILE A 116 5.84 7.42 -12.26
CA ILE A 116 6.81 8.47 -12.58
C ILE A 116 6.12 9.81 -12.88
N GLU A 117 5.02 9.78 -13.65
CA GLU A 117 4.23 10.98 -13.93
C GLU A 117 3.60 11.59 -12.68
N MET A 118 3.25 10.79 -11.66
CA MET A 118 2.76 11.30 -10.37
C MET A 118 3.86 11.95 -9.54
N VAL A 119 5.09 11.44 -9.59
CA VAL A 119 6.23 11.99 -8.85
C VAL A 119 6.70 13.33 -9.43
N LEU A 120 6.58 13.50 -10.75
CA LEU A 120 7.07 14.70 -11.46
C LEU A 120 6.09 15.89 -11.42
N ARG A 121 4.92 15.73 -10.78
CA ARG A 121 3.91 16.79 -10.62
C ARG A 121 3.99 17.42 -9.24
#